data_AF-A0A0U3MT20-F1
#
_entry.id   AF-A0A0U3MT20-F1
#
_cell.length_a   1.000
_cell.length_b   1.000
_cell.length_c   1.000
_cell.angle_alpha   90.00
_cell.angle_beta   90.00
_cell.angle_gamma   90.00
#
_symmetry.space_group_name_H-M   'P 1'
#
loop_
_entity.id
_entity.type
_entity.pdbx_description
1 polymer ?
#
loop_
_entity_poly.entity_id
_entity_poly.type
_entity_poly.pdbx_seq_one_letter_code
_entity_poly.pdbx_strand_id
1 'polypeptide(L)'
;MNSKIKTTIITKSDFLNYIKCHRRCFLFFTKGQKSNYQNLPNQDAELITKLIDEQNIDELFVDENENEGVMVGKYAHNYFRDVYQNTKSINIDDYSNELKESKTLMAINDPEIGIIFEATFYYNNAICKIDALVKAENGQLLIYEVKASSKPKTKYAYDVLYQKIILQKLGHQIAQCYLVHLNKNYILKDKLELSELFVPAIKYYDNETGKNAEEIANYEGHLFNDFEVIIDEIIKIKNQWNQIENVDNSSEIYSEKNTELKQGCEIFSYYNGGVRNGCSLFGAKCEAFNYCLKKYNDVDFLNSVFSFNGLKFPKKMYMYSTGYKYVTDLSDYKLIEFELNDNAKNYWEACHSPNGIFVKKEELKHYLSTNYIYPIYMLDFEGVMFGIPILKGTSSFNTLTFQYSIHIIIKPDNTYQSYDERRDSDLIHCEYIADLSKEDFRIELIDKLIFDLNREGHGPIVAFFKAYEEARINDLIKYLELDKNKNREQIDALRSIKSRIIDLQDIFKKEKLFDCKLFNGSYSIKKVLPALDPKFSYKGLEIQNGLAATEAFRYYYTEKFFLKNPSFKEEEWKKTQKNLLKYCYLDTLAMVVIYEKMKKIVNLNT
;
A
#
# COMPACT_ATOMS: atom_id res chain seq x y z
N MET A 1 39.65 6.75 26.77
CA MET A 1 38.60 6.19 25.90
C MET A 1 37.33 6.99 26.14
N ASN A 2 37.07 8.01 25.32
CA ASN A 2 35.87 8.82 25.41
C ASN A 2 34.70 8.05 24.81
N SER A 3 33.78 7.56 25.64
CA SER A 3 32.46 7.14 25.21
C SER A 3 31.73 8.38 24.67
N LYS A 4 31.76 8.57 23.35
CA LYS A 4 30.79 9.45 22.67
C LYS A 4 29.42 8.92 23.05
N ILE A 5 28.71 9.63 23.94
CA ILE A 5 27.25 9.48 24.06
C ILE A 5 26.75 9.67 22.63
N LYS A 6 26.23 8.61 22.00
CA LYS A 6 25.58 8.73 20.70
C LYS A 6 24.42 9.69 20.90
N THR A 7 24.58 10.94 20.46
CA THR A 7 23.52 11.93 20.49
C THR A 7 22.42 11.42 19.55
N THR A 8 21.20 11.26 20.06
CA THR A 8 20.07 10.72 19.28
C THR A 8 19.78 11.66 18.12
N ILE A 9 19.89 11.17 16.88
CA ILE A 9 19.57 11.91 15.66
C ILE A 9 18.07 11.74 15.36
N ILE A 10 17.41 12.85 15.03
CA ILE A 10 15.99 12.90 14.67
C ILE A 10 15.87 13.06 13.16
N THR A 11 15.25 12.07 12.53
CA THR A 11 14.99 12.08 11.08
C THR A 11 13.71 12.84 10.74
N LYS A 12 13.55 13.17 9.45
CA LYS A 12 12.27 13.64 8.89
C LYS A 12 11.10 12.72 9.30
N SER A 13 11.25 11.41 9.14
CA SER A 13 10.21 10.43 9.48
C SER A 13 9.85 10.43 10.97
N ASP A 14 10.84 10.58 11.87
CA ASP A 14 10.58 10.72 13.31
C ASP A 14 9.69 11.93 13.61
N PHE A 15 10.04 13.09 13.06
CA PHE A 15 9.30 14.35 13.25
C PHE A 15 7.88 14.28 12.70
N LEU A 16 7.72 13.77 11.47
CA LEU A 16 6.41 13.66 10.82
C LEU A 16 5.49 12.68 11.55
N ASN A 17 6.03 11.55 12.00
CA ASN A 17 5.24 10.58 12.74
C ASN A 17 4.83 11.14 14.12
N TYR A 18 5.69 11.92 14.78
CA TYR A 18 5.35 12.63 16.02
C TYR A 18 4.19 13.61 15.82
N ILE A 19 4.20 14.41 14.74
CA ILE A 19 3.10 15.34 14.44
C ILE A 19 1.77 14.61 14.19
N LYS A 20 1.81 13.43 13.54
CA LYS A 20 0.62 12.60 13.32
C LYS A 20 0.08 12.01 14.62
N CYS A 21 0.97 11.59 15.52
CA CYS A 21 0.61 11.04 16.82
C CYS A 21 1.68 11.40 17.87
N HIS A 22 1.41 12.41 18.70
CA HIS A 22 2.33 12.94 19.72
C HIS A 22 2.66 11.93 20.85
N ARG A 23 2.21 10.68 20.74
CA ARG A 23 2.45 9.62 21.72
C ARG A 23 3.50 8.69 21.18
N ARG A 24 4.12 7.90 22.06
CA ARG A 24 5.01 6.77 21.69
C ARG A 24 4.47 5.90 20.55
N CYS A 25 3.17 5.94 20.25
CA CYS A 25 2.61 5.32 19.07
C CYS A 25 3.30 5.74 17.76
N PHE A 26 3.92 6.92 17.67
CA PHE A 26 4.72 7.26 16.49
C PHE A 26 5.94 6.36 16.29
N LEU A 27 6.48 5.79 17.37
CA LEU A 27 7.58 4.83 17.31
C LEU A 27 7.15 3.51 16.65
N PHE A 28 5.83 3.22 16.60
CA PHE A 28 5.31 2.10 15.80
C PHE A 28 5.43 2.39 14.30
N PHE A 29 5.26 3.65 13.89
CA PHE A 29 5.32 4.07 12.48
C PHE A 29 6.76 4.24 11.96
N THR A 30 7.76 4.43 12.81
CA THR A 30 9.15 4.69 12.37
C THR A 30 9.96 3.42 12.09
N LYS A 31 9.49 2.24 12.51
CA LYS A 31 10.30 1.01 12.46
C LYS A 31 9.76 -0.10 11.56
N GLY A 32 8.59 0.09 10.91
CA GLY A 32 8.13 -0.60 9.69
C GLY A 32 8.23 -2.14 9.58
N GLN A 33 8.62 -2.89 10.61
CA GLN A 33 8.96 -4.30 10.49
C GLN A 33 8.40 -5.11 11.65
N LYS A 34 7.76 -6.24 11.31
CA LYS A 34 7.27 -7.27 12.24
C LYS A 34 8.31 -7.71 13.28
N SER A 35 9.57 -7.80 12.88
CA SER A 35 10.70 -8.19 13.74
C SER A 35 10.95 -7.23 14.89
N ASN A 36 10.66 -5.94 14.73
CA ASN A 36 10.88 -4.93 15.76
C ASN A 36 9.84 -5.00 16.89
N TYR A 37 8.71 -5.67 16.69
CA TYR A 37 7.69 -5.88 17.71
C TYR A 37 8.07 -6.99 18.72
N GLN A 38 9.06 -7.84 18.40
CA GLN A 38 9.55 -8.87 19.33
C GLN A 38 10.26 -8.27 20.55
N ASN A 39 10.75 -7.03 20.43
CA ASN A 39 11.39 -6.29 21.52
C ASN A 39 10.39 -5.44 22.34
N LEU A 40 9.10 -5.50 22.02
CA LEU A 40 8.07 -4.94 22.89
C LEU A 40 7.92 -5.82 24.14
N PRO A 41 7.44 -5.25 25.26
CA PRO A 41 7.08 -6.04 26.44
C PRO A 41 6.15 -7.18 26.05
N ASN A 42 6.40 -8.40 26.51
CA ASN A 42 5.77 -9.63 25.99
C ASN A 42 4.24 -9.52 25.76
N GLN A 43 3.50 -8.86 26.68
CA GLN A 43 2.05 -8.69 26.55
C GLN A 43 1.64 -7.75 25.41
N ASP A 44 2.38 -6.66 25.19
CA ASP A 44 2.11 -5.72 24.10
C ASP A 44 2.64 -6.28 22.77
N ALA A 45 3.79 -6.98 22.78
CA ALA A 45 4.34 -7.69 21.62
C ALA A 45 3.40 -8.77 21.10
N GLU A 46 2.92 -9.64 21.98
CA GLU A 46 2.03 -10.76 21.64
C GLU A 46 0.67 -10.25 21.15
N LEU A 47 0.11 -9.23 21.82
CA LEU A 47 -1.14 -8.60 21.39
C LEU A 47 -1.01 -7.91 20.03
N ILE A 48 0.07 -7.14 19.81
CA ILE A 48 0.31 -6.45 18.54
C ILE A 48 0.56 -7.46 17.42
N THR A 49 1.37 -8.49 17.66
CA THR A 49 1.62 -9.55 16.67
C THR A 49 0.32 -10.26 16.28
N LYS A 50 -0.50 -10.60 17.27
CA LYS A 50 -1.83 -11.19 17.05
C LYS A 50 -2.73 -10.29 16.23
N LEU A 51 -2.81 -8.99 16.55
CA LEU A 51 -3.63 -8.02 15.82
C LEU A 51 -3.12 -7.77 14.38
N ILE A 52 -1.80 -7.79 14.17
CA ILE A 52 -1.18 -7.67 12.84
C ILE A 52 -1.48 -8.90 11.98
N ASP A 53 -1.32 -10.10 12.55
CA ASP A 53 -1.55 -11.37 11.85
C ASP A 53 -3.05 -11.58 11.55
N GLU A 54 -3.95 -11.16 12.43
CA GLU A 54 -5.39 -11.20 12.21
C GLU A 54 -5.85 -10.24 11.11
N GLN A 55 -5.11 -9.16 10.83
CA GLN A 55 -5.50 -8.15 9.85
C GLN A 55 -4.65 -8.11 8.57
N ASN A 56 -3.60 -8.94 8.45
CA ASN A 56 -2.63 -8.86 7.33
C ASN A 56 -2.14 -7.41 7.12
N ILE A 57 -1.81 -6.71 8.21
CA ILE A 57 -1.36 -5.31 8.16
C ILE A 57 -0.01 -5.17 7.41
N ASP A 58 0.65 -6.28 7.05
CA ASP A 58 1.81 -6.30 6.15
C ASP A 58 1.55 -5.59 4.80
N GLU A 59 0.28 -5.50 4.34
CA GLU A 59 -0.08 -4.72 3.12
C GLU A 59 -0.13 -3.20 3.35
N LEU A 60 -0.20 -2.74 4.61
CA LEU A 60 -0.26 -1.32 5.00
C LEU A 60 1.10 -0.74 5.39
N PHE A 61 2.07 -1.58 5.77
CA PHE A 61 3.39 -1.17 6.27
C PHE A 61 4.49 -1.05 5.20
N VAL A 62 4.13 -1.01 3.92
CA VAL A 62 5.15 -0.87 2.88
C VAL A 62 5.51 0.60 2.72
N ASP A 63 6.64 0.97 3.32
CA ASP A 63 7.39 2.17 3.01
C ASP A 63 7.50 2.31 1.49
N GLU A 64 7.38 3.55 0.98
CA GLU A 64 7.42 3.85 -0.44
C GLU A 64 8.60 3.14 -1.12
N ASN A 65 8.29 2.23 -2.05
CA ASN A 65 9.19 1.31 -2.76
C ASN A 65 10.58 1.92 -3.01
N GLU A 66 11.59 1.54 -2.20
CA GLU A 66 12.92 2.16 -2.22
C GLU A 66 13.54 2.16 -3.64
N ASN A 67 13.37 1.07 -4.39
CA ASN A 67 13.86 0.96 -5.77
C ASN A 67 13.18 1.95 -6.73
N GLU A 68 11.88 2.22 -6.54
CA GLU A 68 11.13 3.18 -7.35
C GLU A 68 11.55 4.62 -7.02
N GLY A 69 11.69 4.94 -5.72
CA GLY A 69 12.19 6.24 -5.27
C GLY A 69 13.58 6.55 -5.82
N VAL A 70 14.49 5.57 -5.79
CA VAL A 70 15.84 5.69 -6.36
C VAL A 70 15.80 5.93 -7.87
N MET A 71 14.94 5.21 -8.62
CA MET A 71 14.81 5.39 -10.05
C MET A 71 14.29 6.80 -10.39
N VAL A 72 13.23 7.25 -9.71
CA VAL A 72 12.65 8.58 -9.90
C VAL A 72 13.66 9.68 -9.56
N GLY A 73 14.41 9.54 -8.45
CA GLY A 73 15.46 10.49 -8.06
C GLY A 73 16.56 10.62 -9.11
N LYS A 74 17.05 9.51 -9.67
CA LYS A 74 18.05 9.53 -10.76
C LYS A 74 17.57 10.29 -11.99
N TYR A 75 16.32 10.07 -12.42
CA TYR A 75 15.76 10.81 -13.55
C TYR A 75 15.45 12.27 -13.21
N ALA A 76 15.11 12.57 -11.96
CA ALA A 76 14.92 13.93 -11.51
C ALA A 76 16.23 14.73 -11.59
N HIS A 77 17.39 14.14 -11.28
CA HIS A 77 18.68 14.82 -11.46
C HIS A 77 18.90 15.26 -12.92
N ASN A 78 18.54 14.42 -13.88
CA ASN A 78 18.63 14.77 -15.31
C ASN A 78 17.61 15.86 -15.68
N TYR A 79 16.38 15.75 -15.19
CA TYR A 79 15.36 16.79 -15.36
C TYR A 79 15.87 18.15 -14.87
N PHE A 80 16.47 18.23 -13.69
CA PHE A 80 17.02 19.49 -13.18
C PHE A 80 18.18 20.04 -14.01
N ARG A 81 19.04 19.18 -14.55
CA ARG A 81 20.11 19.60 -15.47
C ARG A 81 19.55 20.13 -16.79
N ASP A 82 18.45 19.56 -17.28
CA ASP A 82 17.76 20.01 -18.49
C ASP A 82 17.04 21.34 -18.30
N VAL A 83 16.45 21.56 -17.11
CA VAL A 83 15.76 22.81 -16.74
C VAL A 83 16.76 23.94 -16.48
N TYR A 84 17.82 23.67 -15.73
CA TYR A 84 18.86 24.63 -15.35
C TYR A 84 20.10 24.45 -16.21
N GLN A 85 19.94 24.62 -17.53
CA GLN A 85 21.02 24.41 -18.50
C GLN A 85 22.24 25.27 -18.16
N ASN A 86 23.43 24.73 -18.42
CA ASN A 86 24.72 25.38 -18.14
C ASN A 86 24.99 25.67 -16.65
N THR A 87 24.20 25.10 -15.73
CA THR A 87 24.43 25.22 -14.29
C THR A 87 25.20 24.00 -13.78
N LYS A 88 26.32 24.22 -13.08
CA LYS A 88 27.09 23.14 -12.47
C LYS A 88 26.29 22.54 -11.30
N SER A 89 26.24 21.21 -11.26
CA SER A 89 25.58 20.45 -10.18
C SER A 89 26.58 19.62 -9.39
N ILE A 90 26.31 19.41 -8.11
CA ILE A 90 27.01 18.43 -7.25
C ILE A 90 26.00 17.45 -6.65
N ASN A 91 26.39 16.18 -6.51
CA ASN A 91 25.61 15.18 -5.78
C ASN A 91 26.25 14.89 -4.44
N ILE A 92 25.55 15.18 -3.35
CA ILE A 92 26.10 15.03 -1.99
C ILE A 92 26.15 13.55 -1.55
N ASP A 93 25.34 12.69 -2.15
CA ASP A 93 25.35 11.25 -1.86
C ASP A 93 26.63 10.53 -2.35
N ASP A 94 27.44 11.19 -3.19
CA ASP A 94 28.74 10.66 -3.63
C ASP A 94 29.81 10.72 -2.51
N TYR A 95 29.51 11.39 -1.39
CA TYR A 95 30.40 11.54 -0.24
C TYR A 95 29.98 10.68 0.96
N SER A 96 30.93 10.36 1.84
CA SER A 96 30.64 9.64 3.08
C SER A 96 29.71 10.44 4.00
N ASN A 97 28.92 9.75 4.83
CA ASN A 97 27.90 10.37 5.69
C ASN A 97 28.46 11.49 6.58
N GLU A 98 29.70 11.36 7.06
CA GLU A 98 30.38 12.35 7.90
C GLU A 98 30.75 13.64 7.16
N LEU A 99 30.84 13.58 5.83
CA LEU A 99 31.24 14.71 4.99
C LEU A 99 30.06 15.44 4.35
N LYS A 100 28.87 14.83 4.30
CA LYS A 100 27.71 15.34 3.54
C LYS A 100 27.34 16.79 3.89
N GLU A 101 27.27 17.11 5.18
CA GLU A 101 26.98 18.48 5.62
C GLU A 101 28.08 19.46 5.18
N SER A 102 29.35 19.14 5.47
CA SER A 102 30.47 20.02 5.09
C SER A 102 30.53 20.28 3.59
N LYS A 103 30.23 19.26 2.77
CA LYS A 103 30.18 19.37 1.30
C LYS A 103 28.99 20.19 0.83
N THR A 104 27.84 20.05 1.49
CA THR A 104 26.66 20.89 1.24
C THR A 104 27.00 22.36 1.50
N LEU A 105 27.60 22.68 2.65
CA LEU A 105 27.97 24.06 3.00
C LEU A 105 29.04 24.64 2.07
N MET A 106 30.03 23.85 1.65
CA MET A 106 31.01 24.27 0.64
C MET A 106 30.31 24.60 -0.69
N ALA A 107 29.41 23.73 -1.16
CA ALA A 107 28.71 23.91 -2.43
C ALA A 107 27.75 25.11 -2.43
N ILE A 108 27.10 25.40 -1.29
CA ILE A 108 26.25 26.60 -1.16
C ILE A 108 27.09 27.87 -1.40
N ASN A 109 28.28 27.94 -0.82
CA ASN A 109 29.17 29.09 -0.91
C ASN A 109 29.97 29.18 -2.22
N ASP A 110 30.01 28.11 -3.01
CA ASP A 110 30.70 28.08 -4.31
C ASP A 110 29.82 28.75 -5.40
N PRO A 111 30.22 29.89 -5.98
CA PRO A 111 29.42 30.58 -7.00
C PRO A 111 29.26 29.79 -8.30
N GLU A 112 30.12 28.80 -8.59
CA GLU A 112 30.00 27.98 -9.80
C GLU A 112 28.91 26.93 -9.70
N ILE A 113 28.65 26.40 -8.49
CA ILE A 113 27.66 25.35 -8.27
C ILE A 113 26.31 25.99 -8.10
N GLY A 114 25.34 25.73 -8.97
CA GLY A 114 23.97 26.26 -8.81
C GLY A 114 22.95 25.23 -8.35
N ILE A 115 23.26 23.94 -8.44
CA ILE A 115 22.37 22.82 -8.05
C ILE A 115 23.11 21.88 -7.10
N ILE A 116 22.49 21.57 -5.96
CA ILE A 116 23.02 20.65 -4.96
C ILE A 116 21.97 19.55 -4.76
N PHE A 117 22.25 18.37 -5.31
CA PHE A 117 21.41 17.20 -5.10
C PHE A 117 21.71 16.59 -3.74
N GLU A 118 20.68 16.10 -3.07
CA GLU A 118 20.80 15.37 -1.80
C GLU A 118 21.44 16.21 -0.68
N ALA A 119 21.23 17.53 -0.74
CA ALA A 119 21.79 18.52 0.18
C ALA A 119 21.43 18.16 1.62
N THR A 120 22.43 18.00 2.48
CA THR A 120 22.27 17.49 3.84
C THR A 120 22.63 18.56 4.87
N PHE A 121 21.74 18.76 5.84
CA PHE A 121 21.86 19.76 6.91
C PHE A 121 21.58 19.15 8.27
N TYR A 122 22.22 19.69 9.32
CA TYR A 122 21.93 19.36 10.70
C TYR A 122 21.54 20.60 11.50
N TYR A 123 20.49 20.48 12.31
CA TYR A 123 20.07 21.53 13.25
C TYR A 123 19.48 20.91 14.51
N ASN A 124 20.04 21.22 15.69
CA ASN A 124 19.58 20.73 16.99
C ASN A 124 19.22 19.22 16.97
N ASN A 125 20.17 18.34 16.63
CA ASN A 125 19.96 16.89 16.48
C ASN A 125 19.01 16.42 15.35
N ALA A 126 18.35 17.33 14.66
CA ALA A 126 17.54 17.03 13.48
C ALA A 126 18.42 16.94 12.23
N ILE A 127 18.24 15.89 11.42
CA ILE A 127 18.88 15.74 10.12
C ILE A 127 17.87 15.97 9.00
N CYS A 128 18.24 16.82 8.05
CA CYS A 128 17.44 17.13 6.88
C CYS A 128 18.23 16.81 5.61
N LYS A 129 17.58 16.09 4.69
CA LYS A 129 18.07 15.86 3.33
C LYS A 129 17.07 16.46 2.35
N ILE A 130 17.57 17.20 1.36
CA ILE A 130 16.78 17.86 0.31
C ILE A 130 17.18 17.25 -1.03
N ASP A 131 16.20 16.73 -1.77
CA ASP A 131 16.44 16.01 -3.03
C ASP A 131 17.15 16.90 -4.06
N ALA A 132 16.67 18.13 -4.27
CA ALA A 132 17.39 19.15 -5.03
C ALA A 132 17.25 20.55 -4.42
N LEU A 133 18.40 21.15 -4.09
CA LEU A 133 18.52 22.52 -3.64
C LEU A 133 19.12 23.38 -4.75
N VAL A 134 18.38 24.39 -5.21
CA VAL A 134 18.81 25.26 -6.32
C VAL A 134 19.02 26.68 -5.84
N LYS A 135 20.12 27.32 -6.26
CA LYS A 135 20.37 28.73 -5.99
C LYS A 135 19.72 29.61 -7.05
N ALA A 136 18.84 30.51 -6.61
CA ALA A 136 18.29 31.55 -7.45
C ALA A 136 19.33 32.66 -7.72
N GLU A 137 19.11 33.45 -8.76
CA GLU A 137 20.02 34.54 -9.16
C GLU A 137 20.24 35.59 -8.05
N ASN A 138 19.23 35.79 -7.21
CA ASN A 138 19.30 36.72 -6.06
C ASN A 138 19.96 36.12 -4.81
N GLY A 139 20.53 34.91 -4.90
CA GLY A 139 21.19 34.20 -3.80
C GLY A 139 20.24 33.45 -2.85
N GLN A 140 18.93 33.54 -3.06
CA GLN A 140 17.96 32.75 -2.28
C GLN A 140 17.92 31.30 -2.74
N LEU A 141 17.44 30.41 -1.86
CA LEU A 141 17.37 28.98 -2.12
C LEU A 141 15.97 28.55 -2.56
N LEU A 142 15.92 27.65 -3.52
CA LEU A 142 14.72 26.93 -3.95
C LEU A 142 14.84 25.48 -3.46
N ILE A 143 13.82 25.01 -2.74
CA ILE A 143 13.74 23.63 -2.25
C ILE A 143 12.86 22.83 -3.20
N TYR A 144 13.37 21.72 -3.73
CA TYR A 144 12.59 20.76 -4.49
C TYR A 144 12.59 19.41 -3.77
N GLU A 145 11.40 18.95 -3.38
CA GLU A 145 11.16 17.59 -2.90
C GLU A 145 10.56 16.77 -4.05
N VAL A 146 11.23 15.69 -4.44
CA VAL A 146 10.85 14.82 -5.56
C VAL A 146 10.11 13.60 -5.02
N LYS A 147 8.92 13.34 -5.55
CA LYS A 147 8.12 12.17 -5.16
C LYS A 147 7.86 11.26 -6.35
N ALA A 148 8.06 9.96 -6.10
CA ALA A 148 7.51 8.88 -6.90
C ALA A 148 5.98 8.82 -6.74
N SER A 149 5.28 9.84 -7.20
CA SER A 149 3.84 9.97 -7.13
C SER A 149 3.28 10.66 -8.37
N SER A 150 2.05 10.33 -8.74
CA SER A 150 1.33 10.97 -9.85
C SER A 150 0.60 12.25 -9.46
N LYS A 151 0.57 12.57 -8.16
CA LYS A 151 -0.14 13.73 -7.60
C LYS A 151 0.63 14.30 -6.41
N PRO A 152 0.52 15.62 -6.19
CA PRO A 152 0.95 16.22 -4.94
C PRO A 152 -0.02 15.75 -3.84
N LYS A 153 0.51 15.09 -2.79
CA LYS A 153 -0.27 14.69 -1.60
C LYS A 153 0.11 15.60 -0.43
N THR A 154 -0.84 15.93 0.43
CA THR A 154 -0.62 16.75 1.63
C THR A 154 0.41 16.19 2.57
N LYS A 155 0.52 14.86 2.70
CA LYS A 155 1.56 14.24 3.53
C LYS A 155 2.97 14.73 3.14
N TYR A 156 3.21 15.02 1.86
CA TYR A 156 4.49 15.52 1.35
C TYR A 156 4.70 17.02 1.59
N ALA A 157 3.63 17.79 1.89
CA ALA A 157 3.75 19.19 2.29
C ALA A 157 4.53 19.31 3.61
N TYR A 158 4.29 18.39 4.54
CA TYR A 158 4.99 18.35 5.81
C TYR A 158 6.48 18.00 5.63
N ASP A 159 6.83 17.18 4.63
CA ASP A 159 8.23 16.88 4.29
C ASP A 159 8.99 18.15 3.93
N VAL A 160 8.41 18.95 3.02
CA VAL A 160 8.95 20.23 2.57
C VAL A 160 8.99 21.25 3.70
N LEU A 161 7.97 21.27 4.55
CA LEU A 161 7.90 22.16 5.71
C LEU A 161 9.03 21.88 6.70
N TYR A 162 9.28 20.61 7.01
CA TYR A 162 10.40 20.19 7.87
C TYR A 162 11.75 20.69 7.32
N GLN A 163 11.98 20.53 6.02
CA GLN A 163 13.18 21.01 5.34
C GLN A 163 13.30 22.53 5.42
N LYS A 164 12.22 23.25 5.09
CA LYS A 164 12.18 24.71 5.12
C LYS A 164 12.49 25.27 6.51
N ILE A 165 11.88 24.72 7.56
CA ILE A 165 12.11 25.16 8.95
C ILE A 165 13.59 25.03 9.31
N ILE A 166 14.22 23.87 9.03
CA ILE A 166 15.62 23.63 9.35
C ILE A 166 16.54 24.64 8.64
N LEU A 167 16.34 24.87 7.34
CA LEU A 167 17.16 25.83 6.59
C LEU A 167 16.98 27.27 7.08
N GLN A 168 15.74 27.66 7.43
CA GLN A 168 15.47 28.98 8.01
C GLN A 168 16.12 29.16 9.39
N LYS A 169 16.09 28.12 10.24
CA LYS A 169 16.77 28.12 11.56
C LYS A 169 18.30 28.20 11.42
N LEU A 170 18.85 27.67 10.32
CA LEU A 170 20.26 27.82 9.94
C LEU A 170 20.58 29.19 9.29
N GLY A 171 19.58 30.05 9.11
CA GLY A 171 19.76 31.41 8.58
C GLY A 171 19.69 31.53 7.05
N HIS A 172 19.30 30.47 6.33
CA HIS A 172 19.14 30.53 4.88
C HIS A 172 17.80 31.16 4.48
N GLN A 173 17.84 31.99 3.41
CA GLN A 173 16.64 32.55 2.82
C GLN A 173 16.05 31.60 1.77
N ILE A 174 14.81 31.18 1.98
CA ILE A 174 14.08 30.30 1.05
C ILE A 174 13.15 31.16 0.19
N ALA A 175 13.37 31.16 -1.12
CA ALA A 175 12.52 31.87 -2.08
C ALA A 175 11.21 31.11 -2.32
N GLN A 176 11.31 29.80 -2.59
CA GLN A 176 10.17 28.97 -2.95
C GLN A 176 10.46 27.50 -2.66
N CYS A 177 9.42 26.77 -2.27
CA CYS A 177 9.46 25.32 -2.21
C CYS A 177 8.56 24.71 -3.27
N TYR A 178 9.00 23.58 -3.83
CA TYR A 178 8.30 22.84 -4.87
C TYR A 178 8.19 21.37 -4.46
N LEU A 179 7.02 20.80 -4.72
CA LEU A 179 6.82 19.36 -4.72
C LEU A 179 6.83 18.89 -6.17
N VAL A 180 7.85 18.13 -6.56
CA VAL A 180 7.96 17.56 -7.90
C VAL A 180 7.30 16.19 -7.92
N HIS A 181 6.37 16.00 -8.84
CA HIS A 181 5.68 14.73 -9.03
C HIS A 181 5.68 14.34 -10.51
N LEU A 182 5.27 13.11 -10.81
CA LEU A 182 5.20 12.61 -12.17
C LEU A 182 3.87 12.96 -12.83
N ASN A 183 3.92 13.28 -14.12
CA ASN A 183 2.75 13.55 -14.95
C ASN A 183 2.06 12.24 -15.32
N LYS A 184 0.91 11.96 -14.70
CA LYS A 184 0.12 10.75 -15.00
C LYS A 184 -0.35 10.63 -16.46
N ASN A 185 -0.42 11.75 -17.17
CA ASN A 185 -0.89 11.80 -18.57
C ASN A 185 0.27 11.70 -19.56
N TYR A 186 1.52 11.70 -19.10
CA TYR A 186 2.67 11.48 -19.96
C TYR A 186 2.67 10.03 -20.45
N ILE A 187 2.81 9.84 -21.76
CA ILE A 187 2.88 8.52 -22.41
C ILE A 187 4.23 8.41 -23.10
N LEU A 188 5.00 7.37 -22.77
CA LEU A 188 6.28 7.12 -23.39
C LEU A 188 6.12 6.80 -24.88
N LYS A 189 6.82 7.56 -25.72
CA LYS A 189 6.98 7.31 -27.15
C LYS A 189 8.23 6.45 -27.37
N ASP A 190 9.18 6.93 -28.17
CA ASP A 190 10.44 6.22 -28.44
C ASP A 190 11.56 6.63 -27.46
N LYS A 191 11.48 7.83 -26.87
CA LYS A 191 12.44 8.35 -25.87
C LYS A 191 11.70 9.07 -24.74
N LEU A 192 12.36 9.14 -23.58
CA LEU A 192 11.84 9.86 -22.41
C LEU A 192 12.06 11.37 -22.58
N GLU A 193 10.97 12.14 -22.47
CA GLU A 193 10.99 13.61 -22.44
C GLU A 193 10.77 14.08 -21.00
N LEU A 194 11.86 14.41 -20.29
CA LEU A 194 11.81 14.65 -18.84
C LEU A 194 11.02 15.89 -18.46
N SER A 195 11.02 16.92 -19.31
CA SER A 195 10.26 18.17 -19.11
C SER A 195 8.75 17.97 -19.21
N GLU A 196 8.27 16.93 -19.91
CA GLU A 196 6.85 16.55 -19.95
C GLU A 196 6.49 15.56 -18.83
N LEU A 197 7.47 14.81 -18.33
CA LEU A 197 7.29 13.78 -17.30
C LEU A 197 7.25 14.37 -15.88
N PHE A 198 8.16 15.29 -15.53
CA PHE A 198 8.21 15.87 -14.19
C PHE A 198 7.41 17.18 -14.11
N VAL A 199 6.62 17.30 -13.04
CA VAL A 199 5.76 18.46 -12.80
C VAL A 199 6.13 19.09 -11.46
N PRO A 200 6.75 20.29 -11.46
CA PRO A 200 6.98 21.04 -10.23
C PRO A 200 5.68 21.74 -9.81
N ALA A 201 5.17 21.41 -8.62
CA ALA A 201 3.97 22.01 -8.06
C ALA A 201 4.31 22.92 -6.87
N ILE A 202 3.76 24.14 -6.88
CA ILE A 202 3.85 25.12 -5.78
C ILE A 202 2.70 24.95 -4.77
N LYS A 203 1.55 24.45 -5.22
CA LYS A 203 0.34 24.34 -4.40
C LYS A 203 0.29 22.99 -3.69
N TYR A 204 0.23 23.03 -2.36
CA TYR A 204 -0.14 21.89 -1.52
C TYR A 204 -1.65 21.65 -1.71
N TYR A 205 -2.02 20.75 -2.62
CA TYR A 205 -3.43 20.39 -2.80
C TYR A 205 -3.84 19.31 -1.81
N ASP A 206 -4.97 19.56 -1.16
CA ASP A 206 -5.60 18.62 -0.26
C ASP A 206 -7.05 18.34 -0.66
N ASN A 207 -7.23 17.30 -1.47
CA ASN A 207 -8.58 16.76 -1.69
C ASN A 207 -8.91 15.62 -0.71
N GLU A 208 -7.95 15.17 0.12
CA GLU A 208 -8.10 13.98 0.98
C GLU A 208 -8.39 14.33 2.44
N THR A 209 -7.92 15.48 2.93
CA THR A 209 -8.01 15.93 4.31
C THR A 209 -8.97 17.12 4.50
N GLY A 210 -9.44 17.75 3.42
CA GLY A 210 -10.37 18.90 3.43
C GLY A 210 -9.77 20.23 3.90
N LYS A 211 -8.45 20.31 4.10
CA LYS A 211 -7.71 21.45 4.63
C LYS A 211 -7.09 22.27 3.51
N ASN A 212 -7.32 23.58 3.48
CA ASN A 212 -6.76 24.44 2.43
C ASN A 212 -5.27 24.78 2.70
N ALA A 213 -4.60 25.38 1.71
CA ALA A 213 -3.20 25.83 1.84
C ALA A 213 -2.99 26.87 2.96
N GLU A 214 -4.05 27.58 3.38
CA GLU A 214 -4.00 28.56 4.48
C GLU A 214 -3.87 27.88 5.83
N GLU A 215 -4.51 26.72 6.04
CA GLU A 215 -4.33 25.95 7.27
C GLU A 215 -2.88 25.46 7.42
N ILE A 216 -2.25 24.96 6.34
CA ILE A 216 -0.83 24.55 6.38
C ILE A 216 0.08 25.74 6.72
N ALA A 217 -0.20 26.94 6.18
CA ALA A 217 0.54 28.15 6.49
C ALA A 217 0.41 28.56 7.98
N ASN A 218 -0.77 28.38 8.58
CA ASN A 218 -0.96 28.60 10.01
C ASN A 218 -0.19 27.58 10.86
N TYR A 219 -0.11 26.32 10.42
CA TYR A 219 0.70 25.28 11.07
C TYR A 219 2.21 25.57 10.98
N GLU A 220 2.68 26.16 9.88
CA GLU A 220 4.10 26.50 9.69
C GLU A 220 4.63 27.41 10.81
N GLY A 221 3.92 28.48 11.16
CA GLY A 221 4.35 29.39 12.22
C GLY A 221 4.45 28.72 13.59
N HIS A 222 3.47 27.87 13.94
CA HIS A 222 3.50 27.11 15.18
C HIS A 222 4.63 26.09 15.20
N LEU A 223 4.79 25.31 14.11
CA LEU A 223 5.84 24.30 14.00
C LEU A 223 7.24 24.90 14.00
N PHE A 224 7.42 26.09 13.41
CA PHE A 224 8.69 26.81 13.44
C PHE A 224 9.05 27.28 14.86
N ASN A 225 8.08 27.84 15.60
CA ASN A 225 8.30 28.34 16.95
C ASN A 225 8.51 27.22 17.97
N ASP A 226 7.76 26.12 17.82
CA ASP A 226 7.82 24.97 18.73
C ASP A 226 8.85 23.91 18.29
N PHE A 227 9.64 24.16 17.22
CA PHE A 227 10.50 23.14 16.60
C PHE A 227 11.46 22.49 17.60
N GLU A 228 12.20 23.31 18.36
CA GLU A 228 13.17 22.83 19.34
C GLU A 228 12.49 22.04 20.47
N VAL A 229 11.34 22.52 20.94
CA VAL A 229 10.53 21.84 21.97
C VAL A 229 10.08 20.47 21.46
N ILE A 230 9.60 20.40 20.22
CA ILE A 230 9.18 19.15 19.58
C ILE A 230 10.37 18.18 19.45
N ILE A 231 11.52 18.66 19.00
CA ILE A 231 12.71 17.83 18.84
C ILE A 231 13.17 17.28 20.21
N ASP A 232 13.19 18.11 21.24
CA ASP A 232 13.54 17.69 22.60
C ASP A 232 12.56 16.66 23.15
N GLU A 233 11.26 16.82 22.89
CA GLU A 233 10.22 15.83 23.23
C GLU A 233 10.45 14.50 22.51
N ILE A 234 10.76 14.51 21.20
CA ILE A 234 11.05 13.30 20.43
C ILE A 234 12.31 12.62 20.99
N ILE A 235 13.37 13.36 21.29
CA ILE A 235 14.60 12.83 21.90
C ILE A 235 14.30 12.20 23.25
N LYS A 236 13.52 12.89 24.11
CA LYS A 236 13.09 12.37 25.41
C LYS A 236 12.33 11.05 25.23
N ILE A 237 11.39 10.99 24.28
CA ILE A 237 10.60 9.79 24.01
C ILE A 237 11.49 8.64 23.50
N LYS A 238 12.39 8.89 22.54
CA LYS A 238 13.32 7.87 22.00
C LYS A 238 14.30 7.38 23.06
N ASN A 239 14.83 8.27 23.90
CA ASN A 239 15.74 7.90 24.97
C ASN A 239 15.04 7.06 26.05
N GLN A 240 13.82 7.42 26.44
CA GLN A 240 13.03 6.60 27.35
C GLN A 240 12.69 5.23 26.73
N TRP A 241 12.41 5.18 25.43
CA TRP A 241 12.16 3.92 24.73
C TRP A 241 13.38 3.01 24.74
N ASN A 242 14.57 3.54 24.42
CA ASN A 242 15.82 2.79 24.46
C ASN A 242 16.14 2.28 25.87
N GLN A 243 15.74 2.99 26.92
CA GLN A 243 15.90 2.52 28.29
C GLN A 243 14.96 1.35 28.61
N ILE A 244 13.77 1.30 28.00
CA ILE A 244 12.80 0.22 28.20
C ILE A 244 13.18 -1.03 27.40
N GLU A 245 13.67 -0.88 26.16
CA GLU A 245 14.19 -2.00 25.35
C GLU A 245 15.33 -2.77 26.06
N ASN A 246 15.99 -2.17 27.06
CA ASN A 246 17.14 -2.74 27.77
C ASN A 246 16.85 -3.18 29.22
N VAL A 247 15.59 -3.16 29.68
CA VAL A 247 15.22 -3.53 31.06
C VAL A 247 14.44 -4.84 31.08
N ASP A 248 14.77 -5.71 32.03
CA ASP A 248 14.07 -6.98 32.25
C ASP A 248 12.60 -6.73 32.67
N ASN A 249 11.67 -7.45 32.03
CA ASN A 249 10.21 -7.22 32.07
C ASN A 249 9.57 -7.45 33.46
N SER A 250 10.35 -7.86 34.46
CA SER A 250 9.91 -8.23 35.81
C SER A 250 10.19 -7.19 36.90
N SER A 251 10.76 -6.03 36.57
CA SER A 251 11.14 -5.01 37.57
C SER A 251 10.00 -4.06 37.97
N GLU A 252 9.90 -3.69 39.26
CA GLU A 252 8.95 -2.68 39.78
C GLU A 252 9.16 -1.28 39.13
N ILE A 253 10.40 -0.98 38.72
CA ILE A 253 10.75 0.26 38.00
C ILE A 253 10.00 0.37 36.66
N TYR A 254 9.64 -0.77 36.05
CA TYR A 254 8.89 -0.82 34.80
C TYR A 254 7.41 -0.48 35.01
N SER A 255 6.77 -0.96 36.08
CA SER A 255 5.34 -0.72 36.33
C SER A 255 5.04 0.73 36.71
N GLU A 256 5.91 1.38 37.49
CA GLU A 256 5.77 2.80 37.87
C GLU A 256 5.92 3.73 36.65
N LYS A 257 7.00 3.56 35.86
CA LYS A 257 7.24 4.39 34.66
C LYS A 257 6.18 4.21 33.58
N ASN A 258 5.56 3.03 33.49
CA ASN A 258 4.50 2.75 32.52
C ASN A 258 3.14 3.33 32.96
N THR A 259 2.96 3.67 34.24
CA THR A 259 1.68 4.15 34.80
C THR A 259 1.54 5.68 34.70
N GLU A 260 2.61 6.45 34.89
CA GLU A 260 2.62 7.90 34.60
C GLU A 260 2.37 8.22 33.12
N LEU A 261 2.64 7.28 32.22
CA LEU A 261 2.48 7.41 30.77
C LEU A 261 1.08 6.99 30.24
N LYS A 262 0.23 6.40 31.09
CA LYS A 262 -1.15 5.98 30.74
C LYS A 262 -2.13 7.15 30.71
N GLN A 263 -1.83 8.25 31.40
CA GLN A 263 -2.73 9.38 31.51
C GLN A 263 -2.74 10.18 30.21
N GLY A 264 -3.73 9.92 29.38
CA GLY A 264 -4.02 10.78 28.24
C GLY A 264 -4.91 10.14 27.18
N CYS A 265 -5.00 8.81 27.08
CA CYS A 265 -5.86 8.16 26.07
C CYS A 265 -7.29 7.99 26.54
N GLU A 266 -8.01 9.10 26.64
CA GLU A 266 -9.38 9.02 26.22
C GLU A 266 -9.33 9.25 24.69
N ILE A 267 -9.99 8.42 23.89
CA ILE A 267 -10.28 8.75 22.47
C ILE A 267 -10.95 10.14 22.37
N PHE A 268 -11.40 10.65 23.51
CA PHE A 268 -12.21 11.81 23.75
C PHE A 268 -11.50 12.75 24.74
N SER A 269 -10.95 13.84 24.26
CA SER A 269 -10.89 15.05 25.09
C SER A 269 -11.32 16.22 24.22
N TYR A 270 -12.55 16.68 24.43
CA TYR A 270 -12.96 18.01 23.98
C TYR A 270 -12.24 19.00 24.89
N TYR A 271 -11.29 19.77 24.34
CA TYR A 271 -10.75 20.94 25.03
C TYR A 271 -11.23 22.22 24.34
N ASN A 272 -11.81 23.11 25.16
CA ASN A 272 -12.22 24.45 24.77
C ASN A 272 -11.00 25.30 24.42
N GLY A 273 -10.92 25.82 23.19
CA GLY A 273 -10.14 27.02 22.88
C GLY A 273 -8.87 26.88 22.04
N GLY A 274 -8.59 25.74 21.41
CA GLY A 274 -7.49 25.60 20.46
C GLY A 274 -7.24 24.16 20.07
N VAL A 275 -7.05 23.89 18.78
CA VAL A 275 -6.93 22.52 18.24
C VAL A 275 -5.64 21.86 18.75
N ARG A 276 -5.74 21.07 19.82
CA ARG A 276 -4.78 19.99 20.12
C ARG A 276 -5.51 18.65 20.17
N ASN A 277 -5.75 18.13 18.96
CA ASN A 277 -5.75 16.72 18.55
C ASN A 277 -5.99 15.62 19.63
N GLY A 278 -7.22 15.47 20.13
CA GLY A 278 -7.74 14.12 20.38
C GLY A 278 -7.82 13.40 19.03
N CYS A 279 -7.24 12.18 18.89
CA CYS A 279 -7.08 11.39 17.65
C CYS A 279 -7.76 12.00 16.39
N SER A 280 -7.18 13.07 15.84
CA SER A 280 -7.92 14.01 14.97
C SER A 280 -7.62 13.82 13.50
N LEU A 281 -6.71 12.91 13.16
CA LEU A 281 -6.39 12.54 11.79
C LEU A 281 -6.74 11.06 11.60
N PHE A 282 -7.97 10.85 11.13
CA PHE A 282 -8.49 9.66 10.47
C PHE A 282 -8.87 8.46 11.36
N GLY A 283 -10.18 8.39 11.64
CA GLY A 283 -10.84 7.12 11.90
C GLY A 283 -10.52 6.05 10.87
N ALA A 284 -10.54 4.78 11.30
CA ALA A 284 -10.28 3.55 10.51
C ALA A 284 -8.95 3.46 9.71
N LYS A 285 -8.18 4.55 9.54
CA LYS A 285 -6.90 4.58 8.81
C LYS A 285 -5.68 4.75 9.73
N CYS A 286 -5.87 5.00 11.02
CA CYS A 286 -4.78 4.95 11.98
C CYS A 286 -4.33 3.49 12.14
N GLU A 287 -3.08 3.18 11.82
CA GLU A 287 -2.58 1.79 11.86
C GLU A 287 -2.50 1.25 13.30
N ALA A 288 -2.42 2.15 14.28
CA ALA A 288 -2.51 1.83 15.71
C ALA A 288 -3.96 1.80 16.25
N PHE A 289 -4.99 1.97 15.40
CA PHE A 289 -6.38 2.11 15.86
C PHE A 289 -6.84 0.93 16.70
N ASN A 290 -6.59 -0.31 16.25
CA ASN A 290 -7.02 -1.51 16.98
C ASN A 290 -6.25 -1.69 18.29
N TYR A 291 -4.94 -1.42 18.27
CA TYR A 291 -4.13 -1.40 19.49
C TYR A 291 -4.70 -0.41 20.50
N CYS A 292 -5.01 0.82 20.07
CA CYS A 292 -5.55 1.84 20.95
C CYS A 292 -6.96 1.51 21.45
N LEU A 293 -7.81 0.96 20.58
CA LEU A 293 -9.16 0.52 20.92
C LEU A 293 -9.10 -0.59 21.99
N LYS A 294 -8.24 -1.59 21.80
CA LYS A 294 -8.10 -2.69 22.76
C LYS A 294 -7.42 -2.25 24.06
N LYS A 295 -6.27 -1.58 23.96
CA LYS A 295 -5.43 -1.23 25.12
C LYS A 295 -6.08 -0.19 26.03
N TYR A 296 -6.72 0.82 25.46
CA TYR A 296 -7.21 1.96 26.23
C TYR A 296 -8.73 1.97 26.42
N ASN A 297 -9.49 1.21 25.62
CA ASN A 297 -10.95 1.21 25.69
C ASN A 297 -11.55 -0.18 25.98
N ASP A 298 -10.69 -1.19 26.10
CA ASP A 298 -11.06 -2.61 26.28
C ASP A 298 -12.14 -3.10 25.30
N VAL A 299 -12.00 -2.69 24.04
CA VAL A 299 -12.89 -3.12 22.95
C VAL A 299 -12.06 -3.87 21.93
N ASP A 300 -12.46 -5.11 21.64
CA ASP A 300 -11.93 -5.84 20.49
C ASP A 300 -12.52 -5.26 19.21
N PHE A 301 -11.70 -5.02 18.19
CA PHE A 301 -12.21 -4.56 16.90
C PHE A 301 -13.14 -5.61 16.29
N LEU A 302 -12.81 -6.90 16.45
CA LEU A 302 -13.63 -8.00 15.97
C LEU A 302 -14.98 -7.99 16.68
N ASN A 303 -16.05 -8.04 15.90
CA ASN A 303 -17.44 -7.95 16.39
C ASN A 303 -17.82 -6.60 17.04
N SER A 304 -16.96 -5.58 17.01
CA SER A 304 -17.36 -4.22 17.43
C SER A 304 -18.21 -3.53 16.37
N VAL A 305 -18.90 -2.45 16.76
CA VAL A 305 -19.58 -1.56 15.79
C VAL A 305 -18.64 -0.95 14.75
N PHE A 306 -17.31 -0.98 14.99
CA PHE A 306 -16.33 -0.54 14.00
C PHE A 306 -16.13 -1.55 12.85
N SER A 307 -16.54 -2.82 13.04
CA SER A 307 -16.42 -3.89 12.04
C SER A 307 -17.48 -3.83 10.92
N PHE A 308 -18.55 -3.04 11.07
CA PHE A 308 -19.56 -2.90 10.01
C PHE A 308 -18.96 -2.41 8.69
N ASN A 309 -19.11 -3.20 7.62
CA ASN A 309 -18.68 -2.77 6.30
C ASN A 309 -19.65 -1.74 5.70
N GLY A 310 -19.13 -0.79 4.91
CA GLY A 310 -19.94 0.20 4.20
C GLY A 310 -20.56 1.32 5.05
N LEU A 311 -20.42 1.30 6.39
CA LEU A 311 -20.82 2.43 7.25
C LEU A 311 -19.71 3.47 7.38
N LYS A 312 -20.06 4.76 7.26
CA LYS A 312 -19.12 5.87 7.46
C LYS A 312 -18.63 5.90 8.90
N PHE A 313 -17.36 6.25 9.11
CA PHE A 313 -16.74 6.28 10.44
C PHE A 313 -17.51 7.14 11.47
N PRO A 314 -18.02 8.35 11.15
CA PRO A 314 -18.81 9.13 12.10
C PRO A 314 -20.04 8.40 12.65
N LYS A 315 -20.67 7.54 11.83
CA LYS A 315 -21.82 6.74 12.23
C LYS A 315 -21.42 5.62 13.19
N LYS A 316 -20.31 4.93 12.91
CA LYS A 316 -19.70 3.93 13.81
C LYS A 316 -19.33 4.56 15.15
N MET A 317 -18.76 5.77 15.12
CA MET A 317 -18.43 6.55 16.32
C MET A 317 -19.67 6.97 17.11
N TYR A 318 -20.73 7.40 16.42
CA TYR A 318 -21.99 7.74 17.08
C TYR A 318 -22.53 6.54 17.86
N MET A 319 -22.66 5.38 17.21
CA MET A 319 -23.09 4.13 17.86
C MET A 319 -22.25 3.80 19.10
N TYR A 320 -20.92 3.82 18.96
CA TYR A 320 -19.99 3.59 20.05
C TYR A 320 -20.17 4.58 21.21
N SER A 321 -20.26 5.88 20.91
CA SER A 321 -20.43 6.93 21.92
C SER A 321 -21.77 6.87 22.65
N THR A 322 -22.79 6.27 22.02
CA THR A 322 -24.10 6.03 22.62
C THR A 322 -24.20 4.71 23.39
N GLY A 323 -23.07 4.01 23.59
CA GLY A 323 -22.97 2.82 24.44
C GLY A 323 -22.98 1.47 23.72
N TYR A 324 -23.10 1.44 22.38
CA TYR A 324 -23.09 0.21 21.59
C TYR A 324 -21.65 -0.12 21.18
N LYS A 325 -20.98 -1.00 21.93
CA LYS A 325 -19.59 -1.37 21.68
C LYS A 325 -19.51 -2.48 20.63
N TYR A 326 -20.39 -3.47 20.73
CA TYR A 326 -20.44 -4.67 19.91
C TYR A 326 -21.64 -4.69 18.96
N VAL A 327 -21.51 -5.40 17.84
CA VAL A 327 -22.61 -5.62 16.88
C VAL A 327 -23.78 -6.33 17.55
N THR A 328 -23.48 -7.25 18.47
CA THR A 328 -24.46 -7.98 19.29
C THR A 328 -25.14 -7.12 20.36
N ASP A 329 -24.66 -5.90 20.60
CA ASP A 329 -25.35 -4.96 21.50
C ASP A 329 -26.59 -4.33 20.82
N LEU A 330 -26.67 -4.44 19.48
CA LEU A 330 -27.75 -3.86 18.70
C LEU A 330 -28.91 -4.83 18.61
N SER A 331 -30.11 -4.33 18.89
CA SER A 331 -31.37 -5.03 18.66
C SER A 331 -32.00 -4.60 17.34
N ASP A 332 -33.01 -5.32 16.87
CA ASP A 332 -33.72 -5.05 15.61
C ASP A 332 -34.14 -3.58 15.46
N TYR A 333 -34.69 -2.99 16.52
CA TYR A 333 -35.13 -1.59 16.49
C TYR A 333 -33.96 -0.61 16.32
N LYS A 334 -32.77 -0.94 16.84
CA LYS A 334 -31.56 -0.12 16.66
C LYS A 334 -31.04 -0.16 15.24
N LEU A 335 -31.27 -1.24 14.50
CA LEU A 335 -30.91 -1.30 13.08
C LEU A 335 -31.69 -0.25 12.27
N ILE A 336 -32.96 -0.02 12.64
CA ILE A 336 -33.84 0.98 12.04
C ILE A 336 -33.46 2.39 12.51
N GLU A 337 -33.28 2.58 13.83
CA GLU A 337 -32.94 3.87 14.43
C GLU A 337 -31.61 4.42 13.91
N PHE A 338 -30.62 3.55 13.76
CA PHE A 338 -29.35 3.94 13.14
C PHE A 338 -29.42 3.94 11.62
N GLU A 339 -30.55 3.65 10.96
CA GLU A 339 -30.66 3.60 9.49
C GLU A 339 -29.58 2.72 8.85
N LEU A 340 -29.39 1.51 9.36
CA LEU A 340 -28.38 0.60 8.82
C LEU A 340 -28.79 0.13 7.42
N ASN A 341 -27.81 0.06 6.51
CA ASN A 341 -28.02 -0.49 5.17
C ASN A 341 -28.12 -2.01 5.22
N ASP A 342 -28.57 -2.64 4.13
CA ASP A 342 -28.82 -4.09 4.11
C ASP A 342 -27.55 -4.92 4.34
N ASN A 343 -26.39 -4.45 3.86
CA ASN A 343 -25.08 -5.02 4.20
C ASN A 343 -24.84 -5.11 5.72
N ALA A 344 -25.06 -4.00 6.44
CA ALA A 344 -24.89 -3.97 7.89
C ALA A 344 -25.93 -4.86 8.59
N LYS A 345 -27.17 -4.93 8.09
CA LYS A 345 -28.19 -5.84 8.62
C LYS A 345 -27.83 -7.31 8.42
N ASN A 346 -27.42 -7.72 7.23
CA ASN A 346 -27.02 -9.10 6.97
C ASN A 346 -25.77 -9.50 7.76
N TYR A 347 -24.83 -8.58 7.96
CA TYR A 347 -23.67 -8.80 8.84
C TYR A 347 -24.12 -8.96 10.30
N TRP A 348 -25.06 -8.14 10.76
CA TRP A 348 -25.69 -8.29 12.07
C TRP A 348 -26.43 -9.64 12.20
N GLU A 349 -27.18 -10.08 11.20
CA GLU A 349 -27.84 -11.39 11.18
C GLU A 349 -26.82 -12.53 11.25
N ALA A 350 -25.73 -12.43 10.50
CA ALA A 350 -24.62 -13.37 10.59
C ALA A 350 -24.04 -13.41 12.02
N CYS A 351 -23.80 -12.26 12.66
CA CYS A 351 -23.36 -12.17 14.07
C CYS A 351 -24.30 -12.83 15.07
N HIS A 352 -25.61 -12.85 14.78
CA HIS A 352 -26.62 -13.47 15.64
C HIS A 352 -26.92 -14.93 15.30
N SER A 353 -26.36 -15.44 14.20
CA SER A 353 -26.52 -16.85 13.81
C SER A 353 -25.59 -17.77 14.62
N PRO A 354 -26.00 -19.02 14.95
CA PRO A 354 -25.19 -19.93 15.76
C PRO A 354 -23.80 -20.24 15.18
N ASN A 355 -23.71 -20.34 13.85
CA ASN A 355 -22.46 -20.62 13.15
C ASN A 355 -21.71 -19.35 12.74
N GLY A 356 -22.32 -18.17 12.82
CA GLY A 356 -21.74 -16.91 12.33
C GLY A 356 -21.94 -16.69 10.83
N ILE A 357 -22.79 -17.48 10.17
CA ILE A 357 -22.96 -17.50 8.72
C ILE A 357 -24.42 -17.23 8.34
N PHE A 358 -24.62 -16.31 7.41
CA PHE A 358 -25.92 -16.04 6.77
C PHE A 358 -25.83 -16.26 5.25
N VAL A 359 -26.77 -17.00 4.67
CA VAL A 359 -26.78 -17.35 3.23
C VAL A 359 -28.16 -17.22 2.63
N LYS A 360 -28.28 -16.46 1.54
CA LYS A 360 -29.48 -16.39 0.70
C LYS A 360 -29.46 -17.53 -0.32
N LYS A 361 -29.81 -18.74 0.14
CA LYS A 361 -29.59 -20.00 -0.60
C LYS A 361 -30.18 -20.04 -2.02
N GLU A 362 -31.43 -19.64 -2.20
CA GLU A 362 -32.10 -19.68 -3.52
C GLU A 362 -31.48 -18.68 -4.51
N GLU A 363 -31.13 -17.48 -4.04
CA GLU A 363 -30.45 -16.48 -4.86
C GLU A 363 -29.05 -16.94 -5.28
N LEU A 364 -28.29 -17.56 -4.35
CA LEU A 364 -26.98 -18.12 -4.65
C LEU A 364 -27.07 -19.27 -5.66
N LYS A 365 -28.04 -20.17 -5.48
CA LYS A 365 -28.29 -21.29 -6.39
C LYS A 365 -28.60 -20.81 -7.80
N HIS A 366 -29.53 -19.87 -7.94
CA HIS A 366 -29.89 -19.28 -9.23
C HIS A 366 -28.73 -18.54 -9.89
N TYR A 367 -27.91 -17.82 -9.12
CA TYR A 367 -26.75 -17.11 -9.63
C TYR A 367 -25.70 -18.07 -10.21
N LEU A 368 -25.36 -19.13 -9.47
CA LEU A 368 -24.40 -20.14 -9.92
C LEU A 368 -24.89 -20.85 -11.18
N SER A 369 -26.15 -21.31 -11.22
CA SER A 369 -26.71 -22.03 -12.37
C SER A 369 -26.75 -21.20 -13.66
N THR A 370 -26.89 -19.89 -13.54
CA THR A 370 -27.07 -18.99 -14.69
C THR A 370 -25.75 -18.42 -15.21
N ASN A 371 -24.76 -18.20 -14.33
CA ASN A 371 -23.53 -17.51 -14.69
C ASN A 371 -22.31 -18.44 -14.83
N TYR A 372 -22.35 -19.65 -14.26
CA TYR A 372 -21.22 -20.60 -14.25
C TYR A 372 -21.50 -21.77 -15.20
N ILE A 373 -21.56 -21.47 -16.50
CA ILE A 373 -21.82 -22.45 -17.57
C ILE A 373 -20.49 -23.02 -18.06
N TYR A 374 -20.35 -24.34 -18.12
CA TYR A 374 -19.10 -24.98 -18.53
C TYR A 374 -18.78 -24.78 -20.02
N PRO A 375 -17.49 -24.62 -20.40
CA PRO A 375 -16.30 -24.60 -19.53
C PRO A 375 -16.13 -23.29 -18.77
N ILE A 376 -15.70 -23.35 -17.51
CA ILE A 376 -15.50 -22.16 -16.64
C ILE A 376 -14.00 -21.85 -16.55
N TYR A 377 -13.61 -20.61 -16.81
CA TYR A 377 -12.22 -20.16 -16.74
C TYR A 377 -12.00 -19.31 -15.49
N MET A 378 -11.16 -19.73 -14.57
CA MET A 378 -10.72 -18.95 -13.41
C MET A 378 -9.44 -18.22 -13.77
N LEU A 379 -9.49 -16.90 -13.95
CA LEU A 379 -8.39 -16.06 -14.40
C LEU A 379 -7.88 -15.17 -13.26
N ASP A 380 -6.55 -15.10 -13.13
CA ASP A 380 -5.84 -14.15 -12.27
C ASP A 380 -4.65 -13.55 -13.02
N PHE A 381 -4.38 -12.25 -12.78
CA PHE A 381 -3.29 -11.51 -13.40
C PHE A 381 -2.34 -10.95 -12.34
N GLU A 382 -1.04 -11.07 -12.62
CA GLU A 382 -0.01 -10.34 -11.89
C GLU A 382 0.50 -9.16 -12.71
N GLY A 383 0.64 -8.03 -12.03
CA GLY A 383 0.98 -6.76 -12.66
C GLY A 383 2.01 -5.98 -11.86
N VAL A 384 2.81 -5.17 -12.55
CA VAL A 384 3.80 -4.29 -11.94
C VAL A 384 3.57 -2.86 -12.39
N MET A 385 3.77 -1.91 -11.49
CA MET A 385 3.74 -0.48 -11.81
C MET A 385 5.15 0.09 -11.72
N PHE A 386 5.47 1.02 -12.62
CA PHE A 386 6.68 1.83 -12.58
C PHE A 386 6.28 3.30 -12.59
N GLY A 387 6.91 4.11 -11.76
CA GLY A 387 6.75 5.56 -11.76
C GLY A 387 7.32 6.16 -13.03
N ILE A 388 8.54 5.80 -13.39
CA ILE A 388 9.11 6.13 -14.70
C ILE A 388 8.58 5.13 -15.75
N PRO A 389 7.91 5.57 -16.83
CA PRO A 389 7.49 4.67 -17.90
C PRO A 389 8.70 4.01 -18.56
N ILE A 390 8.65 2.68 -18.67
CA ILE A 390 9.77 1.86 -19.16
C ILE A 390 9.53 1.24 -20.54
N LEU A 391 8.28 1.19 -21.02
CA LEU A 391 7.92 0.58 -22.29
C LEU A 391 7.07 1.54 -23.12
N LYS A 392 7.26 1.54 -24.44
CA LYS A 392 6.47 2.38 -25.34
C LYS A 392 4.97 2.20 -25.11
N GLY A 393 4.25 3.31 -25.04
CA GLY A 393 2.81 3.35 -24.79
C GLY A 393 2.38 3.29 -23.33
N THR A 394 3.32 3.20 -22.36
CA THR A 394 2.98 3.24 -20.94
C THR A 394 3.08 4.66 -20.38
N SER A 395 2.35 4.91 -19.30
CA SER A 395 2.39 6.14 -18.51
C SER A 395 2.89 5.87 -17.09
N SER A 396 3.17 6.93 -16.34
CA SER A 396 3.58 6.79 -14.94
C SER A 396 2.52 6.05 -14.14
N PHE A 397 2.97 5.04 -13.39
CA PHE A 397 2.12 4.16 -12.59
C PHE A 397 1.07 3.39 -13.41
N ASN A 398 1.27 3.23 -14.71
CA ASN A 398 0.50 2.26 -15.49
C ASN A 398 0.88 0.83 -15.08
N THR A 399 -0.12 -0.04 -14.91
CA THR A 399 0.11 -1.44 -14.57
C THR A 399 0.50 -2.22 -15.83
N LEU A 400 1.67 -2.82 -15.82
CA LEU A 400 2.15 -3.77 -16.80
C LEU A 400 1.84 -5.19 -16.31
N THR A 401 0.91 -5.87 -16.98
CA THR A 401 0.64 -7.30 -16.74
C THR A 401 1.84 -8.10 -17.19
N PHE A 402 2.50 -8.83 -16.28
CA PHE A 402 3.67 -9.65 -16.61
C PHE A 402 3.41 -11.15 -16.47
N GLN A 403 2.31 -11.55 -15.85
CA GLN A 403 1.97 -12.95 -15.61
C GLN A 403 0.46 -13.14 -15.56
N TYR A 404 0.01 -14.35 -15.89
CA TYR A 404 -1.34 -14.81 -15.62
C TYR A 404 -1.38 -16.30 -15.24
N SER A 405 -2.45 -16.69 -14.55
CA SER A 405 -2.84 -18.07 -14.30
C SER A 405 -4.27 -18.29 -14.75
N ILE A 406 -4.57 -19.49 -15.28
CA ILE A 406 -5.91 -19.89 -15.69
C ILE A 406 -6.15 -21.34 -15.27
N HIS A 407 -7.15 -21.56 -14.41
CA HIS A 407 -7.74 -22.88 -14.19
C HIS A 407 -9.03 -23.02 -15.01
N ILE A 408 -9.18 -24.10 -15.78
CA ILE A 408 -10.33 -24.35 -16.65
C ILE A 408 -11.08 -25.58 -16.13
N ILE A 409 -12.33 -25.39 -15.75
CA ILE A 409 -13.22 -26.46 -15.33
C ILE A 409 -14.08 -26.87 -16.52
N ILE A 410 -13.94 -28.11 -17.00
CA ILE A 410 -14.58 -28.55 -18.26
C ILE A 410 -16.02 -29.06 -18.02
N LYS A 411 -16.30 -29.66 -16.86
CA LYS A 411 -17.59 -30.27 -16.52
C LYS A 411 -17.83 -30.27 -15.00
N PRO A 412 -19.04 -30.57 -14.49
CA PRO A 412 -19.41 -30.35 -13.09
C PRO A 412 -18.84 -31.33 -12.05
N ASP A 413 -18.28 -32.47 -12.47
CA ASP A 413 -17.77 -33.54 -11.60
C ASP A 413 -16.55 -33.09 -10.78
N ASN A 414 -16.28 -33.74 -9.63
CA ASN A 414 -15.23 -33.42 -8.64
C ASN A 414 -13.94 -32.83 -9.26
N THR A 415 -13.84 -31.51 -9.22
CA THR A 415 -12.88 -30.73 -10.02
C THR A 415 -11.47 -30.67 -9.43
N TYR A 416 -11.28 -31.08 -8.16
CA TYR A 416 -9.97 -31.14 -7.53
C TYR A 416 -9.87 -32.30 -6.51
N GLN A 417 -8.91 -33.21 -6.70
CA GLN A 417 -8.59 -34.31 -5.77
C GLN A 417 -7.48 -33.95 -4.77
N SER A 418 -6.57 -33.04 -5.14
CA SER A 418 -5.48 -32.57 -4.28
C SER A 418 -5.13 -31.10 -4.57
N TYR A 419 -4.44 -30.45 -3.62
CA TYR A 419 -3.95 -29.08 -3.79
C TYR A 419 -2.62 -28.99 -4.56
N ASP A 420 -2.02 -30.13 -4.96
CA ASP A 420 -0.62 -30.20 -5.39
C ASP A 420 -0.39 -30.88 -6.76
N GLU A 421 -1.43 -31.13 -7.55
CA GLU A 421 -1.28 -31.88 -8.81
C GLU A 421 -1.79 -31.13 -10.05
N ARG A 422 -0.90 -31.02 -11.05
CA ARG A 422 -1.21 -30.59 -12.40
C ARG A 422 -1.83 -31.78 -13.14
N ARG A 423 -3.15 -31.72 -13.34
CA ARG A 423 -4.05 -32.63 -14.07
C ARG A 423 -4.83 -33.60 -13.17
N ASP A 424 -5.88 -33.06 -12.57
CA ASP A 424 -7.14 -33.81 -12.51
C ASP A 424 -7.71 -33.87 -13.94
N SER A 425 -8.38 -34.96 -14.34
CA SER A 425 -8.81 -35.12 -15.74
C SER A 425 -9.75 -34.01 -16.25
N ASP A 426 -10.39 -33.32 -15.30
CA ASP A 426 -11.48 -32.37 -15.54
C ASP A 426 -11.08 -30.91 -15.24
N LEU A 427 -9.84 -30.68 -14.78
CA LEU A 427 -9.26 -29.37 -14.44
C LEU A 427 -7.95 -29.14 -15.21
N ILE A 428 -7.99 -28.23 -16.18
CA ILE A 428 -6.82 -27.83 -16.96
C ILE A 428 -6.20 -26.57 -16.34
N HIS A 429 -4.86 -26.54 -16.24
CA HIS A 429 -4.12 -25.34 -15.84
C HIS A 429 -3.27 -24.79 -17.00
N CYS A 430 -3.36 -23.48 -17.22
CA CYS A 430 -2.54 -22.72 -18.17
C CYS A 430 -1.89 -21.52 -17.46
N GLU A 431 -0.64 -21.20 -17.79
CA GLU A 431 0.11 -20.13 -17.14
C GLU A 431 1.05 -19.42 -18.13
N TYR A 432 1.34 -18.16 -17.84
CA TYR A 432 2.36 -17.36 -18.51
C TYR A 432 3.10 -16.49 -17.50
N ILE A 433 4.40 -16.32 -17.69
CA ILE A 433 5.21 -15.33 -16.99
C ILE A 433 6.20 -14.72 -17.99
N ALA A 434 6.41 -13.41 -17.90
CA ALA A 434 7.30 -12.69 -18.79
C ALA A 434 8.71 -13.29 -18.78
N ASP A 435 9.25 -13.50 -19.99
CA ASP A 435 10.62 -13.89 -20.21
C ASP A 435 11.51 -12.65 -20.32
N LEU A 436 12.34 -12.43 -19.30
CA LEU A 436 13.28 -11.32 -19.27
C LEU A 436 14.43 -11.46 -20.29
N SER A 437 14.44 -12.46 -21.18
CA SER A 437 15.29 -12.42 -22.38
C SER A 437 14.88 -11.30 -23.36
N LYS A 438 13.64 -10.80 -23.25
CA LYS A 438 13.09 -9.68 -24.03
C LYS A 438 12.66 -8.56 -23.08
N GLU A 439 12.88 -7.32 -23.49
CA GLU A 439 12.45 -6.15 -22.73
C GLU A 439 10.93 -5.95 -22.80
N ASP A 440 10.35 -6.05 -24.00
CA ASP A 440 8.91 -6.00 -24.22
C ASP A 440 8.34 -7.42 -24.46
N PHE A 441 7.56 -7.90 -23.50
CA PHE A 441 6.95 -9.23 -23.47
C PHE A 441 5.44 -9.21 -23.80
N ARG A 442 4.85 -8.03 -24.06
CA ARG A 442 3.39 -7.87 -24.11
C ARG A 442 2.72 -8.62 -25.26
N ILE A 443 3.32 -8.65 -26.45
CA ILE A 443 2.75 -9.37 -27.61
C ILE A 443 2.67 -10.88 -27.33
N GLU A 444 3.74 -11.45 -26.78
CA GLU A 444 3.79 -12.88 -26.45
C GLU A 444 2.75 -13.24 -25.38
N LEU A 445 2.62 -12.40 -24.34
CA LEU A 445 1.57 -12.54 -23.33
C LEU A 445 0.18 -12.52 -23.96
N ILE A 446 -0.09 -11.54 -24.85
CA ILE A 446 -1.40 -11.37 -25.51
C ILE A 446 -1.76 -12.59 -26.34
N ASP A 447 -0.85 -13.06 -27.20
CA ASP A 447 -1.09 -14.19 -28.09
C ASP A 447 -1.40 -15.46 -27.29
N LYS A 448 -0.62 -15.72 -26.23
CA LYS A 448 -0.81 -16.88 -25.38
C LYS A 448 -2.11 -16.79 -24.55
N LEU A 449 -2.42 -15.60 -24.02
CA LEU A 449 -3.65 -15.36 -23.27
C LEU A 449 -4.90 -15.60 -24.13
N ILE A 450 -4.91 -15.08 -25.36
CA ILE A 450 -6.01 -15.29 -26.31
C ILE A 450 -6.18 -16.77 -26.63
N PHE A 451 -5.07 -17.48 -26.85
CA PHE A 451 -5.10 -18.92 -27.10
C PHE A 451 -5.67 -19.69 -25.90
N ASP A 452 -5.13 -19.48 -24.69
CA ASP A 452 -5.50 -20.25 -23.50
C ASP A 452 -6.98 -20.00 -23.10
N LEU A 453 -7.49 -18.77 -23.20
CA LEU A 453 -8.87 -18.42 -22.85
C LEU A 453 -9.94 -18.83 -23.87
N ASN A 454 -9.55 -19.37 -25.04
CA ASN A 454 -10.46 -19.88 -26.06
C ASN A 454 -10.25 -21.37 -26.36
N ARG A 455 -9.32 -22.04 -25.65
CA ARG A 455 -8.86 -23.39 -25.96
C ARG A 455 -9.98 -24.45 -25.93
N GLU A 456 -10.82 -24.41 -24.90
CA GLU A 456 -11.89 -25.40 -24.67
C GLU A 456 -13.30 -24.88 -25.04
N GLY A 457 -13.41 -23.69 -25.67
CA GLY A 457 -14.66 -23.07 -26.07
C GLY A 457 -14.92 -21.69 -25.46
N HIS A 458 -16.19 -21.26 -25.45
CA HIS A 458 -16.61 -19.93 -25.01
C HIS A 458 -17.52 -20.00 -23.77
N GLY A 459 -16.91 -20.13 -22.59
CA GLY A 459 -17.63 -20.02 -21.32
C GLY A 459 -17.25 -18.77 -20.52
N PRO A 460 -17.78 -18.60 -19.29
CA PRO A 460 -17.52 -17.45 -18.44
C PRO A 460 -16.07 -17.43 -17.97
N ILE A 461 -15.51 -16.23 -17.89
CA ILE A 461 -14.19 -15.98 -17.30
C ILE A 461 -14.42 -15.39 -15.92
N VAL A 462 -14.27 -16.21 -14.90
CA VAL A 462 -14.38 -15.80 -13.52
C VAL A 462 -13.08 -15.13 -13.13
N ALA A 463 -13.18 -13.95 -12.54
CA ALA A 463 -12.09 -13.28 -11.85
C ALA A 463 -12.51 -13.01 -10.41
N PHE A 464 -11.57 -13.03 -9.46
CA PHE A 464 -11.93 -12.73 -8.07
C PHE A 464 -12.43 -11.29 -7.93
N PHE A 465 -11.75 -10.31 -8.54
CA PHE A 465 -12.17 -8.91 -8.55
C PHE A 465 -12.13 -8.33 -9.97
N LYS A 466 -13.15 -8.68 -10.77
CA LYS A 466 -13.28 -8.39 -12.21
C LYS A 466 -12.76 -7.03 -12.67
N ALA A 467 -12.99 -5.96 -11.90
CA ALA A 467 -12.56 -4.62 -12.29
C ALA A 467 -11.04 -4.52 -12.49
N TYR A 468 -10.24 -5.28 -11.74
CA TYR A 468 -8.79 -5.35 -11.92
C TYR A 468 -8.43 -6.07 -13.23
N GLU A 469 -8.97 -7.26 -13.49
CA GLU A 469 -8.67 -8.04 -14.70
C GLU A 469 -9.17 -7.33 -15.97
N GLU A 470 -10.36 -6.71 -15.92
CA GLU A 470 -10.84 -5.87 -17.02
C GLU A 470 -9.91 -4.68 -17.29
N ALA A 471 -9.35 -4.07 -16.24
CA ALA A 471 -8.37 -2.99 -16.41
C ALA A 471 -7.10 -3.51 -17.10
N ARG A 472 -6.60 -4.69 -16.71
CA ARG A 472 -5.45 -5.34 -17.37
C ARG A 472 -5.73 -5.62 -18.85
N ILE A 473 -6.89 -6.17 -19.19
CA ILE A 473 -7.29 -6.38 -20.60
C ILE A 473 -7.38 -5.06 -21.37
N ASN A 474 -7.93 -4.00 -20.77
CA ASN A 474 -7.99 -2.68 -21.42
C ASN A 474 -6.59 -2.09 -21.63
N ASP A 475 -5.66 -2.29 -20.71
CA ASP A 475 -4.28 -1.83 -20.84
C ASP A 475 -3.57 -2.54 -22.02
N LEU A 476 -3.81 -3.85 -22.20
CA LEU A 476 -3.33 -4.61 -23.37
C LEU A 476 -3.98 -4.11 -24.68
N ILE A 477 -5.28 -3.83 -24.69
CA ILE A 477 -5.98 -3.27 -25.87
C ILE A 477 -5.37 -1.92 -26.26
N LYS A 478 -5.16 -1.00 -25.29
CA LYS A 478 -4.55 0.32 -25.55
C LYS A 478 -3.16 0.20 -26.15
N TYR A 479 -2.37 -0.77 -25.69
CA TYR A 479 -1.06 -1.05 -26.27
C TYR A 479 -1.17 -1.46 -27.74
N LEU A 480 -2.07 -2.39 -28.07
CA LEU A 480 -2.30 -2.82 -29.46
C LEU A 480 -2.84 -1.70 -30.35
N GLU A 481 -3.63 -0.77 -29.80
CA GLU A 481 -4.18 0.38 -30.52
C GLU A 481 -3.13 1.39 -30.99
N LEU A 482 -1.88 1.31 -30.49
CA LEU A 482 -0.75 2.07 -31.05
C LEU A 482 -0.50 1.73 -32.54
N ASP A 483 -0.84 0.51 -32.97
CA ASP A 483 -0.88 0.08 -34.37
C ASP A 483 -2.15 -0.74 -34.64
N LYS A 484 -3.29 -0.04 -34.55
CA LYS A 484 -4.63 -0.64 -34.63
C LYS A 484 -4.87 -1.48 -35.89
N ASN A 485 -4.29 -1.09 -37.02
CA ASN A 485 -4.50 -1.80 -38.28
C ASN A 485 -3.83 -3.17 -38.27
N LYS A 486 -2.61 -3.25 -37.71
CA LYS A 486 -1.86 -4.50 -37.58
C LYS A 486 -2.50 -5.45 -36.56
N ASN A 487 -3.04 -4.92 -35.48
CA ASN A 487 -3.45 -5.71 -34.31
C ASN A 487 -4.97 -5.91 -34.18
N ARG A 488 -5.74 -5.69 -35.26
CA ARG A 488 -7.21 -5.69 -35.21
C ARG A 488 -7.81 -6.98 -34.64
N GLU A 489 -7.31 -8.14 -35.08
CA GLU A 489 -7.81 -9.45 -34.63
C GLU A 489 -7.58 -9.67 -33.14
N GLN A 490 -6.39 -9.35 -32.63
CA GLN A 490 -6.06 -9.45 -31.20
C GLN A 490 -6.94 -8.50 -30.36
N ILE A 491 -7.16 -7.27 -30.84
CA ILE A 491 -8.03 -6.29 -30.17
C ILE A 491 -9.47 -6.83 -30.07
N ASP A 492 -10.02 -7.35 -31.15
CA ASP A 492 -11.38 -7.88 -31.18
C ASP A 492 -11.51 -9.14 -30.29
N ALA A 493 -10.49 -10.01 -30.28
CA ALA A 493 -10.41 -11.16 -29.38
C ALA A 493 -10.37 -10.75 -27.89
N LEU A 494 -9.56 -9.74 -27.53
CA LEU A 494 -9.50 -9.23 -26.16
C LEU A 494 -10.80 -8.56 -25.72
N ARG A 495 -11.50 -7.86 -26.62
CA ARG A 495 -12.85 -7.32 -26.35
C ARG A 495 -13.87 -8.42 -26.10
N SER A 496 -13.81 -9.49 -26.89
CA SER A 496 -14.65 -10.68 -26.68
C SER A 496 -14.37 -11.33 -25.32
N ILE A 497 -13.09 -11.55 -24.98
CA ILE A 497 -12.65 -12.05 -23.67
C ILE A 497 -13.20 -11.18 -22.54
N LYS A 498 -13.02 -9.85 -22.61
CA LYS A 498 -13.51 -8.91 -21.60
C LYS A 498 -15.02 -9.05 -21.37
N SER A 499 -15.81 -9.24 -22.44
CA SER A 499 -17.26 -9.37 -22.34
C SER A 499 -17.74 -10.62 -21.59
N ARG A 500 -16.88 -11.66 -21.50
CA ARG A 500 -17.15 -12.91 -20.77
C ARG A 500 -16.74 -12.85 -19.30
N ILE A 501 -16.09 -11.79 -18.85
CA ILE A 501 -15.58 -11.72 -17.47
C ILE A 501 -16.74 -11.52 -16.49
N ILE A 502 -16.84 -12.38 -15.49
CA ILE A 502 -17.77 -12.29 -14.36
C ILE A 502 -17.00 -12.14 -13.05
N ASP A 503 -17.61 -11.45 -12.09
CA ASP A 503 -17.01 -11.16 -10.79
C ASP A 503 -17.42 -12.25 -9.78
N LEU A 504 -16.44 -12.92 -9.17
CA LEU A 504 -16.68 -13.88 -8.10
C LEU A 504 -16.98 -13.18 -6.77
N GLN A 505 -16.30 -12.06 -6.50
CA GLN A 505 -16.52 -11.25 -5.31
C GLN A 505 -17.94 -10.67 -5.24
N ASP A 506 -18.63 -10.51 -6.38
CA ASP A 506 -20.06 -10.17 -6.44
C ASP A 506 -20.95 -11.10 -5.61
N ILE A 507 -20.57 -12.36 -5.39
CA ILE A 507 -21.35 -13.26 -4.53
C ILE A 507 -21.34 -12.79 -3.07
N PHE A 508 -20.19 -12.28 -2.61
CA PHE A 508 -20.00 -11.80 -1.25
C PHE A 508 -20.43 -10.33 -1.10
N LYS A 509 -20.14 -9.48 -2.11
CA LYS A 509 -20.55 -8.07 -2.16
C LYS A 509 -22.04 -7.87 -2.38
N LYS A 510 -22.67 -8.68 -3.23
CA LYS A 510 -24.13 -8.68 -3.49
C LYS A 510 -24.86 -9.65 -2.57
N GLU A 511 -24.29 -9.87 -1.38
CA GLU A 511 -25.04 -10.25 -0.20
C GLU A 511 -25.68 -11.65 -0.25
N LYS A 512 -25.09 -12.59 -0.98
CA LYS A 512 -25.62 -13.97 -1.07
C LYS A 512 -25.05 -14.87 0.03
N LEU A 513 -23.88 -14.53 0.58
CA LEU A 513 -23.19 -15.27 1.64
C LEU A 513 -22.40 -14.30 2.54
N PHE A 514 -22.59 -14.42 3.85
CA PHE A 514 -21.91 -13.63 4.88
C PHE A 514 -21.35 -14.54 5.96
N ASP A 515 -20.14 -14.26 6.41
CA ASP A 515 -19.52 -14.86 7.59
C ASP A 515 -19.00 -13.75 8.50
N CYS A 516 -19.65 -13.54 9.64
CA CYS A 516 -19.28 -12.46 10.55
C CYS A 516 -18.00 -12.73 11.34
N LYS A 517 -17.58 -13.99 11.45
CA LYS A 517 -16.39 -14.40 12.20
C LYS A 517 -15.14 -14.20 11.35
N LEU A 518 -15.25 -14.39 10.04
CA LEU A 518 -14.08 -14.51 9.16
C LEU A 518 -13.99 -13.44 8.08
N PHE A 519 -15.10 -12.87 7.61
CA PHE A 519 -15.01 -11.78 6.63
C PHE A 519 -14.57 -10.48 7.28
N ASN A 520 -14.97 -10.22 8.54
CA ASN A 520 -14.61 -9.00 9.30
C ASN A 520 -14.77 -7.71 8.46
N GLY A 521 -15.85 -7.65 7.67
CA GLY A 521 -16.12 -6.55 6.74
C GLY A 521 -15.21 -6.45 5.51
N SER A 522 -14.42 -7.46 5.19
CA SER A 522 -13.63 -7.56 3.95
C SER A 522 -13.97 -8.83 3.17
N TYR A 523 -13.99 -8.70 1.85
CA TYR A 523 -14.32 -9.79 0.93
C TYR A 523 -13.13 -10.16 0.04
N SER A 524 -11.90 -10.01 0.53
CA SER A 524 -10.70 -10.44 -0.20
C SER A 524 -10.58 -11.97 -0.19
N ILE A 525 -9.92 -12.54 -1.21
CA ILE A 525 -9.75 -13.99 -1.34
C ILE A 525 -9.07 -14.60 -0.09
N LYS A 526 -8.10 -13.88 0.48
CA LYS A 526 -7.37 -14.26 1.71
C LYS A 526 -8.27 -14.30 2.96
N LYS A 527 -9.42 -13.64 2.95
CA LYS A 527 -10.41 -13.68 4.04
C LYS A 527 -11.51 -14.70 3.77
N VAL A 528 -11.98 -14.77 2.54
CA VAL A 528 -13.06 -15.68 2.13
C VAL A 528 -12.60 -17.14 2.15
N LEU A 529 -11.40 -17.41 1.65
CA LEU A 529 -10.93 -18.77 1.44
C LEU A 529 -10.74 -19.55 2.75
N PRO A 530 -10.07 -19.04 3.80
CA PRO A 530 -9.98 -19.76 5.07
C PRO A 530 -11.34 -20.00 5.74
N ALA A 531 -12.35 -19.18 5.43
CA ALA A 531 -13.72 -19.39 5.93
C ALA A 531 -14.42 -20.58 5.28
N LEU A 532 -14.21 -20.77 3.98
CA LEU A 532 -14.82 -21.85 3.22
C LEU A 532 -13.98 -23.15 3.27
N ASP A 533 -12.66 -23.02 3.34
CA ASP A 533 -11.74 -24.15 3.48
C ASP A 533 -10.51 -23.78 4.33
N PRO A 534 -10.56 -24.01 5.66
CA PRO A 534 -9.43 -23.74 6.56
C PRO A 534 -8.17 -24.55 6.25
N LYS A 535 -8.26 -25.61 5.42
CA LYS A 535 -7.11 -26.43 5.03
C LYS A 535 -6.32 -25.81 3.87
N PHE A 536 -6.94 -24.91 3.09
CA PHE A 536 -6.25 -24.23 2.01
C PHE A 536 -5.34 -23.15 2.59
N SER A 537 -4.06 -23.17 2.21
CA SER A 537 -3.05 -22.32 2.84
C SER A 537 -1.96 -21.93 1.86
N TYR A 538 -1.55 -20.67 1.94
CA TYR A 538 -0.38 -20.11 1.25
C TYR A 538 0.91 -20.26 2.08
N LYS A 539 0.82 -20.87 3.28
CA LYS A 539 1.98 -21.07 4.16
C LYS A 539 3.04 -21.93 3.47
N GLY A 540 4.30 -21.49 3.56
CA GLY A 540 5.45 -22.19 2.98
C GLY A 540 5.88 -21.70 1.59
N LEU A 541 5.19 -20.71 1.01
CA LEU A 541 5.67 -20.01 -0.19
C LEU A 541 6.74 -18.98 0.14
N GLU A 542 7.69 -18.77 -0.76
CA GLU A 542 8.65 -17.65 -0.65
C GLU A 542 7.96 -16.30 -0.93
N ILE A 543 6.95 -16.30 -1.80
CA ILE A 543 6.10 -15.15 -2.11
C ILE A 543 4.75 -15.35 -1.44
N GLN A 544 4.44 -14.48 -0.48
CA GLN A 544 3.29 -14.62 0.43
C GLN A 544 2.12 -13.69 0.07
N ASN A 545 2.32 -12.69 -0.79
CA ASN A 545 1.28 -11.76 -1.23
C ASN A 545 1.62 -11.10 -2.58
N GLY A 546 0.61 -10.50 -3.22
CA GLY A 546 0.75 -9.84 -4.53
C GLY A 546 1.70 -8.66 -4.55
N LEU A 547 1.92 -7.96 -3.42
CA LEU A 547 2.90 -6.88 -3.35
C LEU A 547 4.33 -7.45 -3.40
N ALA A 548 4.61 -8.54 -2.69
CA ALA A 548 5.88 -9.26 -2.79
C ALA A 548 6.10 -9.83 -4.20
N ALA A 549 5.04 -10.30 -4.88
CA ALA A 549 5.11 -10.72 -6.28
C ALA A 549 5.50 -9.56 -7.20
N THR A 550 4.83 -8.42 -7.05
CA THR A 550 5.09 -7.18 -7.79
C THR A 550 6.52 -6.69 -7.59
N GLU A 551 6.99 -6.61 -6.35
CA GLU A 551 8.35 -6.14 -6.03
C GLU A 551 9.43 -7.09 -6.54
N ALA A 552 9.20 -8.40 -6.43
CA ALA A 552 10.13 -9.40 -6.96
C ALA A 552 10.31 -9.22 -8.47
N PHE A 553 9.22 -9.10 -9.24
CA PHE A 553 9.32 -8.84 -10.67
C PHE A 553 10.00 -7.50 -10.96
N ARG A 554 9.60 -6.43 -10.26
CA ARG A 554 10.17 -5.09 -10.45
C ARG A 554 11.68 -5.09 -10.23
N TYR A 555 12.16 -5.76 -9.18
CA TYR A 555 13.58 -5.86 -8.86
C TYR A 555 14.36 -6.46 -10.02
N TYR A 556 14.00 -7.66 -10.49
CA TYR A 556 14.75 -8.31 -11.57
C TYR A 556 14.63 -7.57 -12.90
N TYR A 557 13.47 -6.99 -13.22
CA TYR A 557 13.31 -6.15 -14.41
C TYR A 557 14.25 -4.93 -14.35
N THR A 558 14.27 -4.24 -13.20
CA THR A 558 15.11 -3.05 -12.97
C THR A 558 16.59 -3.40 -13.03
N GLU A 559 17.03 -4.46 -12.35
CA GLU A 559 18.43 -4.90 -12.39
C GLU A 559 18.88 -5.22 -13.81
N LYS A 560 18.04 -5.90 -14.60
CA LYS A 560 18.39 -6.36 -15.95
C LYS A 560 18.40 -5.25 -16.98
N PHE A 561 17.32 -4.48 -17.08
CA PHE A 561 17.12 -3.54 -18.19
C PHE A 561 17.49 -2.10 -17.81
N PHE A 562 17.17 -1.68 -16.59
CA PHE A 562 17.42 -0.30 -16.15
C PHE A 562 18.85 -0.09 -15.64
N LEU A 563 19.28 -0.87 -14.65
CA LEU A 563 20.62 -0.77 -14.07
C LEU A 563 21.68 -1.50 -14.90
N LYS A 564 21.27 -2.43 -15.77
CA LYS A 564 22.15 -3.26 -16.59
C LYS A 564 23.25 -3.89 -15.74
N ASN A 565 22.87 -4.44 -14.60
CA ASN A 565 23.81 -4.95 -13.61
C ASN A 565 24.63 -6.10 -14.24
N PRO A 566 25.96 -5.98 -14.36
CA PRO A 566 26.80 -7.04 -14.91
C PRO A 566 26.81 -8.31 -14.06
N SER A 567 26.34 -8.22 -12.81
CA SER A 567 26.20 -9.35 -11.88
C SER A 567 24.79 -9.95 -11.86
N PHE A 568 23.92 -9.62 -12.82
CA PHE A 568 22.58 -10.19 -12.90
C PHE A 568 22.64 -11.71 -13.04
N LYS A 569 21.98 -12.44 -12.14
CA LYS A 569 22.00 -13.90 -12.11
C LYS A 569 20.69 -14.47 -12.65
N GLU A 570 20.74 -15.01 -13.86
CA GLU A 570 19.61 -15.68 -14.52
C GLU A 570 19.04 -16.84 -13.69
N GLU A 571 19.88 -17.54 -12.92
CA GLU A 571 19.44 -18.65 -12.06
C GLU A 571 18.57 -18.18 -10.89
N GLU A 572 18.89 -17.03 -10.30
CA GLU A 572 18.08 -16.44 -9.22
C GLU A 572 16.73 -15.98 -9.77
N TRP A 573 16.71 -15.36 -10.96
CA TRP A 573 15.47 -15.02 -11.64
C TRP A 573 14.61 -16.27 -11.93
N LYS A 574 15.20 -17.35 -12.46
CA LYS A 574 14.48 -18.62 -12.70
C LYS A 574 13.88 -19.21 -11.43
N LYS A 575 14.56 -19.07 -10.28
CA LYS A 575 14.00 -19.47 -8.98
C LYS A 575 12.79 -18.60 -8.62
N THR A 576 12.92 -17.29 -8.74
CA THR A 576 11.81 -16.36 -8.49
C THR A 576 10.63 -16.59 -9.42
N GLN A 577 10.85 -16.88 -10.71
CA GLN A 577 9.78 -17.24 -11.66
C GLN A 577 8.97 -18.45 -11.17
N LYS A 578 9.63 -19.50 -10.67
CA LYS A 578 8.92 -20.68 -10.14
C LYS A 578 8.05 -20.33 -8.93
N ASN A 579 8.53 -19.45 -8.06
CA ASN A 579 7.76 -18.99 -6.90
C ASN A 579 6.56 -18.11 -7.31
N LEU A 580 6.76 -17.21 -8.28
CA LEU A 580 5.71 -16.37 -8.85
C LEU A 580 4.63 -17.22 -9.53
N LEU A 581 5.02 -18.21 -10.34
CA LEU A 581 4.10 -19.16 -10.97
C LEU A 581 3.29 -19.93 -9.93
N LYS A 582 3.94 -20.44 -8.87
CA LYS A 582 3.26 -21.17 -7.79
C LYS A 582 2.27 -20.29 -7.02
N TYR A 583 2.62 -19.02 -6.77
CA TYR A 583 1.73 -18.07 -6.10
C TYR A 583 0.45 -17.82 -6.92
N CYS A 584 0.59 -17.41 -8.18
CA CYS A 584 -0.55 -17.10 -9.06
C CYS A 584 -1.40 -18.36 -9.39
N TYR A 585 -0.77 -19.54 -9.46
CA TYR A 585 -1.48 -20.82 -9.53
C TYR A 585 -2.45 -21.00 -8.35
N LEU A 586 -2.00 -20.73 -7.14
CA LEU A 586 -2.81 -20.90 -5.94
C LEU A 586 -3.98 -19.90 -5.88
N ASP A 587 -3.84 -18.71 -6.45
CA ASP A 587 -4.94 -17.73 -6.49
C ASP A 587 -6.10 -18.20 -7.38
N THR A 588 -5.79 -18.76 -8.56
CA THR A 588 -6.84 -19.35 -9.41
C THR A 588 -7.38 -20.68 -8.86
N LEU A 589 -6.54 -21.49 -8.21
CA LEU A 589 -7.01 -22.71 -7.52
C LEU A 589 -7.92 -22.36 -6.34
N ALA A 590 -7.63 -21.30 -5.59
CA ALA A 590 -8.47 -20.80 -4.52
C ALA A 590 -9.87 -20.43 -5.04
N MET A 591 -9.98 -19.85 -6.23
CA MET A 591 -11.28 -19.56 -6.87
C MET A 591 -12.04 -20.84 -7.22
N VAL A 592 -11.36 -21.89 -7.71
CA VAL A 592 -11.96 -23.22 -7.93
C VAL A 592 -12.52 -23.78 -6.62
N VAL A 593 -11.73 -23.75 -5.54
CA VAL A 593 -12.15 -24.24 -4.22
C VAL A 593 -13.35 -23.46 -3.70
N ILE A 594 -13.35 -22.13 -3.81
CA ILE A 594 -14.48 -21.27 -3.43
C ILE A 594 -15.74 -21.67 -4.21
N TYR A 595 -15.62 -21.83 -5.53
CA TYR A 595 -16.73 -22.28 -6.38
C TYR A 595 -17.33 -23.62 -5.93
N GLU A 596 -16.50 -24.63 -5.67
CA GLU A 596 -16.97 -25.94 -5.22
C GLU A 596 -17.62 -25.89 -3.82
N LYS A 597 -17.10 -25.07 -2.92
CA LYS A 597 -17.72 -24.87 -1.60
C LYS A 597 -19.08 -24.21 -1.71
N MET A 598 -19.22 -23.23 -2.59
CA MET A 598 -20.53 -22.59 -2.84
C MET A 598 -21.53 -23.59 -3.42
N LYS A 599 -21.15 -24.43 -4.40
CA LYS A 599 -22.01 -25.51 -4.93
C LYS A 599 -22.52 -26.42 -3.81
N LYS A 600 -21.64 -26.83 -2.90
CA LYS A 600 -21.99 -27.67 -1.73
C LYS A 600 -22.97 -26.97 -0.77
N ILE A 601 -22.81 -25.67 -0.52
CA ILE A 601 -23.70 -24.89 0.37
C ILE A 601 -25.14 -24.86 -0.15
N VAL A 602 -25.34 -24.83 -1.47
CA VAL A 602 -26.67 -24.76 -2.10
C VAL A 602 -27.20 -26.08 -2.65
N ASN A 603 -26.51 -27.20 -2.40
CA ASN A 603 -26.84 -28.53 -2.92
C ASN A 603 -27.03 -28.53 -4.46
N LEU A 604 -26.19 -27.80 -5.20
CA LEU A 604 -26.11 -27.95 -6.66
C LEU A 604 -25.35 -29.25 -6.93
N ASN A 605 -26.01 -30.20 -7.60
CA ASN A 605 -25.55 -31.58 -7.85
C ASN A 605 -24.01 -31.71 -7.91
N THR A 606 -23.47 -32.46 -6.94
CA THR A 606 -22.19 -33.19 -7.03
C THR A 606 -22.27 -34.27 -8.09
#